data_AF-A0ABD3NAM4-F1
#
_entry.id   AF-A0ABD3NAM4-F1
#
_cell.length_a   1.000
_cell.length_b   1.000
_cell.length_c   1.000
_cell.angle_alpha   90.00
_cell.angle_beta   90.00
_cell.angle_gamma   90.00
#
_symmetry.space_group_name_H-M   'P 1'
#
loop_
_entity.id
_entity.type
_entity.pdbx_description
1 polymer ?
#
loop_
_entity_poly.entity_id
_entity_poly.type
_entity_poly.pdbx_seq_one_letter_code
_entity_poly.pdbx_strand_id
1 'polypeptide(L)'
;MIGLRRFANDAFAFILLTFTVFAAEDPSAVYPAEAESELNPIEHRELESTFFAAEAQSKLNPTVEHRELESAFNLKIYWQQGFRWQGSTQERKWCMKCRSSNCSDGTGIKVARCDRDDPRQQFYFDDRRIRSRKNTDMCIKRYGRYIAMDGCDSNDSDQRWSNLRTDAPFELQIPGNDSKCASQHHHPKDGEVVYMNSCSLARRSTTDKWVVY
;
A
#
# COMPACT_ATOMS: atom_id res chain seq x y z
N MET A 1 31.53 -56.86 4.69
CA MET A 1 32.47 -55.73 4.69
C MET A 1 31.84 -54.60 5.47
N ILE A 2 32.43 -54.34 6.64
CA ILE A 2 32.10 -53.26 7.59
C ILE A 2 32.88 -52.02 7.15
N GLY A 3 32.31 -50.83 7.34
CA GLY A 3 33.00 -49.57 7.06
C GLY A 3 32.29 -48.34 7.62
N LEU A 4 32.06 -48.31 8.93
CA LEU A 4 31.79 -47.09 9.70
C LEU A 4 32.95 -46.10 9.55
N ARG A 5 32.65 -44.80 9.42
CA ARG A 5 33.57 -43.74 9.89
C ARG A 5 32.84 -42.83 10.87
N ARG A 6 33.42 -42.82 12.08
CA ARG A 6 33.16 -41.95 13.22
C ARG A 6 33.84 -40.60 13.03
N PHE A 7 33.22 -39.55 13.54
CA PHE A 7 33.87 -38.41 14.22
C PHE A 7 32.90 -38.03 15.36
N ALA A 8 33.17 -38.42 16.61
CA ALA A 8 33.89 -37.65 17.64
C ALA A 8 33.17 -36.31 17.92
N ASN A 9 32.28 -36.28 18.92
CA ASN A 9 32.55 -35.80 20.29
C ASN A 9 33.16 -34.39 20.31
N ASP A 10 32.39 -33.40 20.75
CA ASP A 10 32.64 -32.78 22.06
C ASP A 10 31.47 -31.90 22.52
N ALA A 11 31.09 -32.14 23.77
CA ALA A 11 30.10 -31.39 24.52
C ALA A 11 30.76 -30.16 25.15
N PHE A 12 30.16 -28.98 25.04
CA PHE A 12 30.50 -27.85 25.90
C PHE A 12 29.26 -27.05 26.30
N ALA A 13 28.91 -27.24 27.58
CA ALA A 13 28.48 -26.25 28.57
C ALA A 13 27.33 -25.27 28.23
N PHE A 14 26.17 -25.55 28.82
CA PHE A 14 25.17 -24.55 29.18
C PHE A 14 25.72 -23.64 30.28
N ILE A 15 25.83 -22.33 30.02
CA ILE A 15 26.00 -21.31 31.07
C ILE A 15 24.61 -20.78 31.43
N LEU A 16 24.10 -21.22 32.58
CA LEU A 16 22.96 -20.64 33.28
C LEU A 16 23.44 -19.39 34.02
N LEU A 17 23.03 -18.20 33.55
CA LEU A 17 23.14 -16.97 34.31
C LEU A 17 21.95 -16.88 35.27
N THR A 18 22.19 -17.24 36.54
CA THR A 18 21.28 -16.97 37.64
C THR A 18 21.46 -15.52 38.10
N PHE A 19 20.44 -14.68 37.91
CA PHE A 19 20.38 -13.37 38.56
C PHE A 19 19.83 -13.53 39.97
N THR A 20 20.67 -13.29 40.97
CA THR A 20 20.25 -13.14 42.38
C THR A 20 19.71 -11.73 42.58
N VAL A 21 18.41 -11.62 42.87
CA VAL A 21 17.78 -10.38 43.34
C VAL A 21 18.00 -10.29 44.85
N PHE A 22 18.80 -9.32 45.28
CA PHE A 22 18.87 -8.91 46.69
C PHE A 22 17.76 -7.89 46.95
N ALA A 23 16.80 -8.25 47.80
CA ALA A 23 15.91 -7.30 48.45
C ALA A 23 16.65 -6.68 49.64
N ALA A 24 16.80 -5.37 49.65
CA ALA A 24 17.19 -4.60 50.83
C ALA A 24 15.98 -3.77 51.27
N GLU A 25 15.50 -4.04 52.48
CA GLU A 25 14.46 -3.30 53.18
C GLU A 25 15.06 -2.02 53.78
N ASP A 26 14.45 -0.87 53.54
CA ASP A 26 14.77 0.41 54.19
C ASP A 26 13.63 0.79 55.16
N PRO A 27 13.86 0.84 56.49
CA PRO A 27 12.84 1.21 57.46
C PRO A 27 13.04 2.65 57.93
N SER A 28 12.37 3.63 57.30
CA SER A 28 12.11 4.93 57.93
C SER A 28 11.15 5.82 57.14
N ALA A 29 9.86 5.46 57.12
CA ALA A 29 8.80 6.38 56.71
C ALA A 29 8.21 7.07 57.96
N VAL A 30 8.66 8.29 58.22
CA VAL A 30 8.01 9.23 59.15
C VAL A 30 6.90 9.93 58.36
N TYR A 31 5.64 9.76 58.76
CA TYR A 31 4.51 10.50 58.21
C TYR A 31 4.45 11.90 58.84
N PRO A 32 4.40 13.00 58.05
CA PRO A 32 3.78 14.23 58.49
C PRO A 32 2.35 14.35 57.97
N ALA A 33 1.56 15.00 58.80
CA ALA A 33 0.11 15.14 58.75
C ALA A 33 -0.43 15.88 57.51
N GLU A 34 -1.69 15.56 57.24
CA GLU A 34 -2.58 16.19 56.26
C GLU A 34 -2.57 17.71 56.39
N ALA A 35 -2.24 18.38 55.29
CA ALA A 35 -2.57 19.78 55.06
C ALA A 35 -3.60 19.79 53.92
N GLU A 36 -4.87 20.00 54.27
CA GLU A 36 -5.92 20.30 53.30
C GLU A 36 -5.58 21.62 52.60
N SER A 37 -5.25 21.54 51.32
CA SER A 37 -5.09 22.71 50.45
C SER A 37 -6.41 22.93 49.71
N GLU A 38 -7.17 23.93 50.12
CA GLU A 38 -8.30 24.48 49.37
C GLU A 38 -7.81 24.96 47.98
N LEU A 39 -8.09 24.17 46.93
CA LEU A 39 -7.79 24.56 45.56
C LEU A 39 -8.97 25.36 44.96
N ASN A 40 -8.66 26.55 44.45
CA ASN A 40 -9.59 27.49 43.82
C ASN A 40 -10.31 26.90 42.57
N PRO A 41 -11.62 27.11 42.38
CA PRO A 41 -12.39 26.50 41.27
C PRO A 41 -12.16 27.07 39.86
N ILE A 42 -11.16 27.94 39.64
CA ILE A 42 -11.12 28.81 38.44
C ILE A 42 -10.18 28.28 37.34
N GLU A 43 -9.24 27.39 37.64
CA GLU A 43 -8.19 26.98 36.68
C GLU A 43 -8.58 25.80 35.75
N HIS A 44 -9.59 25.01 36.13
CA HIS A 44 -10.03 23.85 35.32
C HIS A 44 -10.71 24.22 33.99
N ARG A 45 -11.16 25.47 33.82
CA ARG A 45 -11.95 25.88 32.65
C ARG A 45 -11.10 26.18 31.41
N GLU A 46 -9.83 26.56 31.58
CA GLU A 46 -8.96 26.92 30.43
C GLU A 46 -8.31 25.69 29.76
N LEU A 47 -8.08 24.61 30.51
CA LEU A 47 -7.56 23.35 29.97
C LEU A 47 -8.59 22.60 29.10
N GLU A 48 -9.86 22.61 29.49
CA GLU A 48 -10.93 22.03 28.65
C GLU A 48 -11.09 22.83 27.35
N SER A 49 -11.02 24.15 27.42
CA SER A 49 -11.13 25.04 26.25
C SER A 49 -10.05 24.79 25.20
N THR A 50 -8.82 24.48 25.63
CA THR A 50 -7.70 24.20 24.72
C THR A 50 -7.77 22.79 24.15
N PHE A 51 -8.28 21.82 24.91
CA PHE A 51 -8.52 20.45 24.43
C PHE A 51 -9.62 20.41 23.34
N PHE A 52 -10.74 21.09 23.55
CA PHE A 52 -11.83 21.16 22.56
C PHE A 52 -11.41 21.91 21.27
N ALA A 53 -10.54 22.92 21.38
CA ALA A 53 -10.01 23.63 20.21
C ALA A 53 -9.01 22.77 19.40
N ALA A 54 -8.19 21.96 20.08
CA ALA A 54 -7.28 21.02 19.42
C ALA A 54 -8.03 19.89 18.68
N GLU A 55 -9.10 19.34 19.27
CA GLU A 55 -9.99 18.39 18.58
C GLU A 55 -10.71 19.03 17.39
N ALA A 56 -11.11 20.30 17.49
CA ALA A 56 -11.74 21.01 16.37
C ALA A 56 -10.75 21.32 15.23
N GLN A 57 -9.48 21.61 15.55
CA GLN A 57 -8.42 21.83 14.55
C GLN A 57 -7.94 20.54 13.88
N SER A 58 -7.99 19.39 14.57
CA SER A 58 -7.79 18.07 13.95
C SER A 58 -8.82 17.78 12.85
N LYS A 59 -10.06 18.23 13.01
CA LYS A 59 -11.16 17.98 12.06
C LYS A 59 -11.14 18.89 10.82
N LEU A 60 -10.30 19.93 10.80
CA LEU A 60 -10.26 20.94 9.72
C LEU A 60 -8.99 20.88 8.87
N ASN A 61 -8.05 19.99 9.18
CA ASN A 61 -6.86 19.79 8.38
C ASN A 61 -7.03 18.50 7.56
N PRO A 62 -7.38 18.57 6.26
CA PRO A 62 -7.35 17.39 5.42
C PRO A 62 -5.88 17.08 5.15
N THR A 63 -5.21 16.45 6.10
CA THR A 63 -4.13 15.51 5.76
C THR A 63 -4.75 14.59 4.73
N VAL A 64 -4.18 14.58 3.52
CA VAL A 64 -4.58 13.75 2.38
C VAL A 64 -4.85 12.35 2.91
N GLU A 65 -6.12 12.06 3.21
CA GLU A 65 -6.44 10.93 4.04
C GLU A 65 -6.40 9.70 3.13
N HIS A 66 -5.52 8.79 3.51
CA HIS A 66 -5.32 7.50 2.89
C HIS A 66 -6.58 6.65 3.06
N ARG A 67 -7.63 6.93 2.29
CA ARG A 67 -8.75 6.01 2.23
C ARG A 67 -8.33 4.83 1.37
N GLU A 68 -8.12 3.69 2.00
CA GLU A 68 -8.41 2.41 1.36
C GLU A 68 -9.75 2.58 0.62
N LEU A 69 -9.77 2.19 -0.65
CA LEU A 69 -10.96 2.39 -1.46
C LEU A 69 -12.02 1.40 -0.96
N GLU A 70 -13.02 1.92 -0.24
CA GLU A 70 -14.06 1.12 0.46
C GLU A 70 -14.82 0.17 -0.49
N SER A 71 -14.81 0.47 -1.79
CA SER A 71 -15.40 -0.36 -2.83
C SER A 71 -14.38 -0.72 -3.91
N ALA A 72 -14.61 -1.86 -4.58
CA ALA A 72 -13.85 -2.21 -5.77
C ALA A 72 -14.00 -1.14 -6.85
N PHE A 73 -12.93 -0.89 -7.61
CA PHE A 73 -12.87 0.17 -8.61
C PHE A 73 -12.19 -0.32 -9.88
N ASN A 74 -12.42 0.39 -10.99
CA ASN A 74 -11.65 0.20 -12.20
C ASN A 74 -10.47 1.19 -12.23
N LEU A 75 -9.34 0.78 -12.81
CA LEU A 75 -8.26 1.71 -13.17
C LEU A 75 -8.36 2.04 -14.65
N LYS A 76 -8.70 3.28 -14.98
CA LYS A 76 -8.78 3.77 -16.36
C LYS A 76 -7.55 4.59 -16.70
N ILE A 77 -6.99 4.43 -17.91
CA ILE A 77 -5.97 5.35 -18.42
C ILE A 77 -6.58 6.76 -18.49
N TYR A 78 -5.88 7.73 -17.92
CA TYR A 78 -6.31 9.12 -17.96
C TYR A 78 -6.22 9.68 -19.37
N TRP A 79 -7.26 10.41 -19.77
CA TRP A 79 -7.32 11.14 -21.02
C TRP A 79 -7.85 12.54 -20.76
N GLN A 80 -7.36 13.52 -21.50
CA GLN A 80 -7.90 14.88 -21.51
C GLN A 80 -7.90 15.46 -22.92
N GLN A 81 -8.70 16.50 -23.12
CA GLN A 81 -8.76 17.22 -24.38
C GLN A 81 -7.36 17.62 -24.86
N GLY A 82 -7.08 17.35 -26.14
CA GLY A 82 -5.77 17.57 -26.76
C GLY A 82 -4.92 16.30 -26.89
N PHE A 83 -5.21 15.24 -26.13
CA PHE A 83 -4.53 13.96 -26.32
C PHE A 83 -4.98 13.30 -27.61
N ARG A 84 -4.01 12.79 -28.40
CA ARG A 84 -4.28 12.11 -29.67
C ARG A 84 -3.80 10.67 -29.62
N TRP A 85 -4.73 9.73 -29.52
CA TRP A 85 -4.44 8.30 -29.50
C TRP A 85 -4.98 7.61 -30.74
N GLN A 86 -4.17 6.74 -31.35
CA GLN A 86 -4.55 5.99 -32.56
C GLN A 86 -5.10 6.90 -33.68
N GLY A 87 -4.52 8.10 -33.83
CA GLY A 87 -4.93 9.08 -34.83
C GLY A 87 -6.17 9.90 -34.49
N SER A 88 -6.87 9.64 -33.38
CA SER A 88 -8.08 10.34 -32.95
C SER A 88 -7.87 11.16 -31.68
N THR A 89 -8.59 12.28 -31.57
CA THR A 89 -8.69 13.12 -30.36
C THR A 89 -9.96 12.81 -29.55
N GLN A 90 -10.70 11.76 -29.90
CA GLN A 90 -11.84 11.31 -29.10
C GLN A 90 -11.35 10.36 -28.01
N GLU A 91 -11.82 10.57 -26.78
CA GLU A 91 -11.54 9.67 -25.67
C GLU A 91 -12.05 8.26 -25.98
N ARG A 92 -11.18 7.27 -25.79
CA ARG A 92 -11.56 5.87 -25.65
C ARG A 92 -11.23 5.45 -24.23
N LYS A 93 -12.23 4.93 -23.52
CA LYS A 93 -12.08 4.52 -22.11
C LYS A 93 -11.40 3.15 -22.05
N TRP A 94 -10.14 3.14 -21.64
CA TRP A 94 -9.31 1.93 -21.51
C TRP A 94 -9.07 1.63 -20.03
N CYS A 95 -9.49 0.46 -19.59
CA CYS A 95 -9.36 0.01 -18.21
C CYS A 95 -8.36 -1.14 -18.09
N MET A 96 -7.64 -1.15 -16.98
CA MET A 96 -6.78 -2.26 -16.58
C MET A 96 -7.60 -3.53 -16.40
N LYS A 97 -7.07 -4.67 -16.85
CA LYS A 97 -7.75 -5.96 -16.85
C LYS A 97 -6.76 -7.11 -16.72
N CYS A 98 -7.05 -8.07 -15.84
CA CYS A 98 -6.31 -9.33 -15.83
C CYS A 98 -6.61 -10.14 -17.11
N ARG A 99 -5.62 -10.82 -17.70
CA ARG A 99 -5.79 -11.49 -19.00
C ARG A 99 -6.67 -12.73 -18.98
N SER A 100 -6.56 -13.55 -17.95
CA SER A 100 -7.28 -14.82 -17.81
C SER A 100 -8.71 -14.58 -17.30
N SER A 101 -9.58 -15.57 -17.50
CA SER A 101 -10.97 -15.51 -17.03
C SER A 101 -11.08 -15.42 -15.50
N ASN A 102 -10.13 -16.00 -14.77
CA ASN A 102 -10.14 -16.13 -13.32
C ASN A 102 -9.07 -15.29 -12.61
N CYS A 103 -8.33 -14.45 -13.34
CA CYS A 103 -7.18 -13.71 -12.80
C CYS A 103 -6.20 -14.60 -12.01
N SER A 104 -5.95 -15.81 -12.51
CA SER A 104 -5.09 -16.80 -11.85
C SER A 104 -3.62 -16.38 -11.82
N ASP A 105 -2.84 -17.09 -11.00
CA ASP A 105 -1.40 -16.92 -10.89
C ASP A 105 -0.66 -16.89 -12.23
N GLY A 106 0.39 -16.04 -12.30
CA GLY A 106 1.19 -15.77 -13.50
C GLY A 106 0.46 -15.02 -14.62
N THR A 107 -0.83 -14.72 -14.47
CA THR A 107 -1.61 -14.04 -15.52
C THR A 107 -1.17 -12.58 -15.65
N GLY A 108 -0.72 -12.17 -16.83
CA GLY A 108 -0.36 -10.78 -17.09
C GLY A 108 -1.54 -9.79 -17.05
N ILE A 109 -1.21 -8.50 -16.94
CA ILE A 109 -2.16 -7.39 -16.99
C ILE A 109 -2.21 -6.79 -18.40
N LYS A 110 -3.40 -6.39 -18.83
CA LYS A 110 -3.63 -5.67 -20.10
C LYS A 110 -4.56 -4.48 -19.91
N VAL A 111 -4.69 -3.67 -20.95
CA VAL A 111 -5.77 -2.71 -21.09
C VAL A 111 -6.85 -3.28 -22.01
N ALA A 112 -8.10 -3.01 -21.68
CA ALA A 112 -9.26 -3.37 -22.49
C ALA A 112 -10.29 -2.25 -22.45
N ARG A 113 -11.30 -2.28 -23.33
CA ARG A 113 -12.44 -1.35 -23.20
C ARG A 113 -13.03 -1.45 -21.80
N CYS A 114 -13.26 -0.30 -21.17
CA CYS A 114 -13.84 -0.25 -19.83
C CYS A 114 -15.22 -0.91 -19.80
N ASP A 115 -15.37 -1.82 -18.85
CA ASP A 115 -16.62 -2.51 -18.52
C ASP A 115 -16.72 -2.56 -16.98
N ARG A 116 -17.70 -1.85 -16.43
CA ARG A 116 -17.92 -1.74 -14.98
C ARG A 116 -18.56 -3.01 -14.40
N ASP A 117 -19.09 -3.89 -15.23
CA ASP A 117 -19.69 -5.14 -14.81
C ASP A 117 -18.70 -6.31 -14.89
N ASP A 118 -17.52 -6.10 -15.49
CA ASP A 118 -16.48 -7.11 -15.61
C ASP A 118 -15.56 -7.15 -14.37
N PRO A 119 -15.67 -8.16 -13.49
CA PRO A 119 -14.85 -8.26 -12.29
C PRO A 119 -13.35 -8.42 -12.57
N ARG A 120 -12.95 -8.76 -13.79
CA ARG A 120 -11.53 -8.82 -14.19
C ARG A 120 -10.90 -7.44 -14.35
N GLN A 121 -11.73 -6.39 -14.41
CA GLN A 121 -11.30 -5.00 -14.49
C GLN A 121 -11.37 -4.27 -13.16
N GLN A 122 -11.78 -4.98 -12.10
CA GLN A 122 -12.06 -4.41 -10.80
C GLN A 122 -11.05 -4.88 -9.77
N PHE A 123 -10.62 -3.93 -8.93
CA PHE A 123 -9.57 -4.11 -7.96
C PHE A 123 -9.95 -3.48 -6.63
N TYR A 124 -9.36 -4.00 -5.56
CA TYR A 124 -9.27 -3.38 -4.25
C TYR A 124 -7.88 -2.78 -4.08
N PHE A 125 -7.77 -1.79 -3.19
CA PHE A 125 -6.50 -1.22 -2.79
C PHE A 125 -6.41 -1.22 -1.26
N ASP A 126 -5.70 -2.21 -0.72
CA ASP A 126 -5.51 -2.44 0.70
C ASP A 126 -4.04 -2.73 0.99
N ASP A 127 -3.52 -2.19 2.10
CA ASP A 127 -2.10 -2.30 2.48
C ASP A 127 -1.13 -2.01 1.32
N ARG A 128 -1.42 -0.98 0.52
CA ARG A 128 -0.66 -0.58 -0.68
C ARG A 128 -0.56 -1.66 -1.77
N ARG A 129 -1.41 -2.70 -1.76
CA ARG A 129 -1.47 -3.74 -2.79
C ARG A 129 -2.71 -3.53 -3.66
N ILE A 130 -2.60 -3.90 -4.93
CA ILE A 130 -3.74 -3.89 -5.85
C ILE A 130 -4.23 -5.33 -5.97
N ARG A 131 -5.34 -5.62 -5.31
CA ARG A 131 -5.89 -6.98 -5.18
C ARG A 131 -7.07 -7.14 -6.12
N SER A 132 -7.20 -8.29 -6.79
CA SER A 132 -8.29 -8.48 -7.74
C SER A 132 -9.62 -8.71 -7.04
N ARG A 133 -10.70 -8.12 -7.60
CA ARG A 133 -12.06 -8.47 -7.20
C ARG A 133 -12.48 -9.86 -7.68
N LYS A 134 -12.01 -10.27 -8.87
CA LYS A 134 -12.36 -11.57 -9.47
C LYS A 134 -11.75 -12.75 -8.71
N ASN A 135 -10.55 -12.58 -8.17
CA ASN A 135 -9.89 -13.55 -7.31
C ASN A 135 -9.16 -12.79 -6.20
N THR A 136 -9.74 -12.83 -5.00
CA THR A 136 -9.29 -12.02 -3.86
C THR A 136 -7.98 -12.50 -3.25
N ASP A 137 -7.48 -13.67 -3.63
CA ASP A 137 -6.18 -14.18 -3.16
C ASP A 137 -5.03 -13.67 -4.04
N MET A 138 -5.34 -12.91 -5.10
CA MET A 138 -4.39 -12.50 -6.11
C MET A 138 -4.15 -10.99 -6.10
N CYS A 139 -2.88 -10.61 -6.07
CA CYS A 139 -2.40 -9.25 -6.07
C CYS A 139 -1.55 -8.98 -7.32
N ILE A 140 -1.54 -7.74 -7.78
CA ILE A 140 -0.67 -7.32 -8.87
C ILE A 140 0.77 -7.21 -8.36
N LYS A 141 1.66 -8.02 -8.95
CA LYS A 141 3.09 -8.06 -8.65
C LYS A 141 3.93 -7.64 -9.85
N ARG A 142 5.08 -7.03 -9.54
CA ARG A 142 6.14 -6.73 -10.52
C ARG A 142 7.15 -7.88 -10.61
N TYR A 143 7.54 -8.22 -11.83
CA TYR A 143 8.66 -9.11 -12.14
C TYR A 143 9.63 -8.39 -13.07
N GLY A 144 10.46 -7.53 -12.49
CA GLY A 144 11.30 -6.60 -13.25
C GLY A 144 10.46 -5.67 -14.12
N ARG A 145 10.46 -5.91 -15.44
CA ARG A 145 9.62 -5.14 -16.38
C ARG A 145 8.19 -5.67 -16.47
N TYR A 146 7.94 -6.95 -16.19
CA TYR A 146 6.62 -7.54 -16.33
C TYR A 146 5.73 -7.25 -15.12
N ILE A 147 4.43 -7.25 -15.34
CA ILE A 147 3.42 -7.14 -14.27
C ILE A 147 2.42 -8.27 -14.47
N ALA A 148 2.17 -9.04 -13.42
CA ALA A 148 1.26 -10.17 -13.44
C ALA A 148 0.55 -10.33 -12.09
N MET A 149 -0.47 -11.18 -12.09
CA MET A 149 -1.13 -11.64 -10.87
C MET A 149 -0.22 -12.65 -10.16
N ASP A 150 -0.05 -12.48 -8.85
CA ASP A 150 0.66 -13.39 -7.95
C ASP A 150 -0.15 -13.54 -6.65
N GLY A 151 0.08 -14.60 -5.88
CA GLY A 151 -0.58 -14.76 -4.58
C GLY A 151 -0.28 -13.57 -3.67
N CYS A 152 -1.30 -13.01 -3.02
CA CYS A 152 -1.12 -11.84 -2.14
C CYS A 152 -0.19 -12.17 -0.96
N ASP A 153 0.88 -11.41 -0.82
CA ASP A 153 1.86 -11.55 0.27
C ASP A 153 2.18 -10.16 0.85
N SER A 154 1.94 -9.96 2.15
CA SER A 154 2.23 -8.70 2.83
C SER A 154 3.72 -8.40 2.96
N ASN A 155 4.57 -9.43 2.89
CA ASN A 155 6.03 -9.30 2.98
C ASN A 155 6.67 -9.03 1.62
N ASP A 156 5.92 -9.15 0.52
CA ASP A 156 6.42 -8.95 -0.82
C ASP A 156 6.39 -7.46 -1.19
N SER A 157 7.59 -6.86 -1.24
CA SER A 157 7.71 -5.45 -1.63
C SER A 157 7.40 -5.20 -3.12
N ASP A 158 7.44 -6.21 -3.99
CA ASP A 158 7.06 -6.11 -5.40
C ASP A 158 5.55 -6.05 -5.63
N GLN A 159 4.75 -6.32 -4.60
CA GLN A 159 3.30 -6.13 -4.60
C GLN A 159 2.85 -4.77 -4.07
N ARG A 160 3.77 -3.97 -3.51
CA ARG A 160 3.46 -2.66 -2.93
C ARG A 160 3.52 -1.56 -3.98
N TRP A 161 2.50 -0.73 -4.09
CA TRP A 161 2.39 0.37 -5.05
C TRP A 161 2.35 1.71 -4.33
N SER A 162 2.78 2.78 -5.02
CA SER A 162 2.53 4.14 -4.54
C SER A 162 1.03 4.37 -4.36
N ASN A 163 0.66 5.31 -3.48
CA ASN A 163 -0.75 5.56 -3.15
C ASN A 163 -1.55 5.89 -4.41
N LEU A 164 -2.73 5.29 -4.51
CA LEU A 164 -3.72 5.68 -5.52
C LEU A 164 -4.37 7.00 -5.10
N ARG A 165 -4.81 7.78 -6.09
CA ARG A 165 -5.50 9.05 -5.87
C ARG A 165 -6.90 9.00 -6.47
N THR A 166 -7.88 9.51 -5.74
CA THR A 166 -9.26 9.67 -6.21
C THR A 166 -9.55 11.10 -6.65
N ASP A 167 -8.73 12.06 -6.22
CA ASP A 167 -8.89 13.48 -6.45
C ASP A 167 -8.21 13.97 -7.74
N ALA A 168 -7.19 13.24 -8.22
CA ALA A 168 -6.42 13.63 -9.39
C ALA A 168 -5.83 12.42 -10.14
N PRO A 169 -5.49 12.57 -11.44
CA PRO A 169 -4.73 11.57 -12.17
C PRO A 169 -3.36 11.31 -11.54
N PHE A 170 -2.95 10.05 -11.50
CA PHE A 170 -1.70 9.62 -10.85
C PHE A 170 -0.93 8.62 -11.71
N GLU A 171 0.38 8.54 -11.50
CA GLU A 171 1.21 7.50 -12.11
C GLU A 171 1.24 6.28 -11.18
N LEU A 172 1.07 5.09 -11.74
CA LEU A 172 1.11 3.86 -10.95
C LEU A 172 2.56 3.42 -10.76
N GLN A 173 3.18 3.89 -9.68
CA GLN A 173 4.63 3.81 -9.44
C GLN A 173 5.02 2.79 -8.38
N ILE A 174 6.33 2.52 -8.33
CA ILE A 174 6.97 1.83 -7.21
C ILE A 174 7.14 2.84 -6.05
N PRO A 175 6.83 2.48 -4.80
CA PRO A 175 7.04 3.35 -3.65
C PRO A 175 8.47 3.89 -3.60
N GLY A 176 8.62 5.22 -3.58
CA GLY A 176 9.93 5.90 -3.53
C GLY A 176 10.73 5.90 -4.83
N ASN A 177 10.17 5.43 -5.95
CA ASN A 177 10.83 5.46 -7.26
C ASN A 177 9.88 5.99 -8.35
N ASP A 178 10.08 7.26 -8.70
CA ASP A 178 9.30 8.00 -9.68
C ASP A 178 9.81 7.84 -11.12
N SER A 179 10.86 7.05 -11.33
CA SER A 179 11.44 6.80 -12.66
C SER A 179 10.73 5.68 -13.43
N LYS A 180 9.97 4.83 -12.72
CA LYS A 180 9.24 3.68 -13.26
C LYS A 180 7.75 3.73 -12.93
N CYS A 181 6.90 3.60 -13.95
CA CYS A 181 5.46 3.49 -13.80
C CYS A 181 4.90 2.33 -14.62
N ALA A 182 3.81 1.74 -14.13
CA ALA A 182 3.02 0.80 -14.90
C ALA A 182 2.26 1.55 -16.00
N SER A 183 2.58 1.23 -17.25
CA SER A 183 1.91 1.76 -18.43
C SER A 183 2.04 0.75 -19.57
N GLN A 184 1.53 1.12 -20.73
CA GLN A 184 1.72 0.39 -21.99
C GLN A 184 2.84 1.05 -22.82
N HIS A 185 3.12 0.60 -24.06
CA HIS A 185 4.28 1.11 -24.82
C HIS A 185 3.99 2.30 -25.72
N HIS A 186 2.75 2.48 -26.18
CA HIS A 186 2.39 3.44 -27.22
C HIS A 186 1.04 4.15 -26.96
N HIS A 187 0.21 4.35 -27.98
CA HIS A 187 -1.15 4.84 -27.80
C HIS A 187 -2.07 3.63 -27.55
N PRO A 188 -2.98 3.69 -26.57
CA PRO A 188 -3.67 2.49 -26.09
C PRO A 188 -4.53 1.82 -27.17
N LYS A 189 -4.51 0.48 -27.17
CA LYS A 189 -5.40 -0.39 -27.94
C LYS A 189 -5.86 -1.59 -27.10
N ASP A 190 -6.98 -2.20 -27.49
CA ASP A 190 -7.50 -3.36 -26.79
C ASP A 190 -6.48 -4.50 -26.78
N GLY A 191 -6.30 -5.14 -25.62
CA GLY A 191 -5.37 -6.26 -25.47
C GLY A 191 -3.93 -5.87 -25.15
N GLU A 192 -3.57 -4.58 -25.21
CA GLU A 192 -2.19 -4.16 -24.98
C GLU A 192 -1.74 -4.41 -23.54
N VAL A 193 -0.50 -4.89 -23.40
CA VAL A 193 0.08 -5.29 -22.11
C VAL A 193 0.37 -4.07 -21.27
N VAL A 194 0.09 -4.15 -19.96
CA VAL A 194 0.64 -3.20 -18.98
C VAL A 194 1.91 -3.79 -18.39
N TYR A 195 2.97 -3.00 -18.34
CA TYR A 195 4.28 -3.41 -17.85
C TYR A 195 4.97 -2.20 -17.18
N MET A 196 6.05 -2.44 -16.44
CA MET A 196 6.84 -1.36 -15.87
C MET A 196 7.71 -0.70 -16.96
N ASN A 197 7.41 0.57 -17.26
CA ASN A 197 8.15 1.38 -18.22
C ASN A 197 8.87 2.55 -17.51
N SER A 198 9.74 3.26 -18.22
CA SER A 198 10.16 4.58 -17.76
C SER A 198 8.96 5.53 -17.78
N CYS A 199 8.73 6.26 -16.69
CA CYS A 199 7.70 7.31 -16.65
C CYS A 199 7.91 8.34 -17.76
N SER A 200 9.17 8.70 -18.04
CA SER A 200 9.50 9.65 -19.10
C SER A 200 9.01 9.21 -20.49
N LEU A 201 9.08 7.91 -20.81
CA LEU A 201 8.60 7.36 -22.07
C LEU A 201 7.07 7.32 -22.10
N ALA A 202 6.43 6.89 -21.01
CA ALA A 202 4.98 6.85 -20.91
C ALA A 202 4.34 8.25 -21.04
N ARG A 203 4.98 9.28 -20.46
CA ARG A 203 4.59 10.69 -20.56
C ARG A 203 4.62 11.21 -22.00
N ARG A 204 5.64 10.84 -22.79
CA ARG A 204 5.73 11.21 -24.21
C ARG A 204 4.57 10.64 -25.03
N SER A 205 4.06 9.47 -24.64
CA SER A 205 2.88 8.86 -25.25
C SER A 205 1.57 9.27 -24.57
N THR A 206 1.60 10.12 -23.53
CA THR A 206 0.43 10.56 -22.75
C THR A 206 -0.38 9.41 -22.14
N THR A 207 0.31 8.38 -21.65
CA THR A 207 -0.30 7.14 -21.10
C THR A 207 0.23 6.78 -19.72
N ASP A 208 0.99 7.67 -19.12
CA ASP A 208 1.61 7.54 -17.80
C ASP A 208 0.59 7.55 -16.65
N LYS A 209 -0.54 8.23 -16.85
CA LYS A 209 -1.51 8.47 -15.78
C LYS A 209 -2.72 7.56 -15.82
N TRP A 210 -3.20 7.25 -14.63
CA TRP A 210 -4.41 6.49 -14.34
C TRP A 210 -5.37 7.35 -13.52
N VAL A 211 -6.64 6.98 -13.54
CA VAL A 211 -7.67 7.47 -12.63
C VAL A 211 -8.45 6.28 -12.08
N VAL A 212 -8.87 6.39 -10.82
CA VAL A 212 -9.92 5.54 -10.25
C VAL A 212 -11.22 5.86 -11.00
N TYR A 213 -11.88 4.85 -11.55
CA TYR A 213 -13.02 4.99 -12.45
C TYR A 213 -14.24 4.19 -11.99
#